data_AF-A0A9D8E1H5-F1
#
_entry.id   AF-A0A9D8E1H5-F1
#
_cell.length_a   1.000
_cell.length_b   1.000
_cell.length_c   1.000
_cell.angle_alpha   90.00
_cell.angle_beta   90.00
_cell.angle_gamma   90.00
#
_symmetry.space_group_name_H-M   'P 1'
#
loop_
_entity.id
_entity.type
_entity.pdbx_description
1 polymer ?
#
loop_
_entity_poly.entity_id
_entity_poly.type
_entity_poly.pdbx_seq_one_letter_code
_entity_poly.pdbx_strand_id
1 'polypeptide(L)'
;MSPPARRGGTLVLLGGGEWRGGCRELDAELLAAAGASEVVVIPAAAAYEHPERVGERAAAYFGGLGASVRTLPVLHRRDAEDPALAEVVRKARFVHLADGSPLHLRSVLKGSALFEAVLAAFHGGAVLAASGAGATLVGDPMVDPRGGAYTVGLAVAPALAVFPYHGTAADHMRERSIELLPPAAKLVGIDEDTALVRDRSGAWRVAGSGAVTVYEGRTQQRYAAGDAVSSLA
;
A
#
# COMPACT_ATOMS: atom_id res chain seq x y z
N MET A 1 8.65 -17.09 27.25
CA MET A 1 9.20 -17.19 25.87
C MET A 1 8.36 -16.29 25.00
N SER A 2 8.93 -15.18 24.50
CA SER A 2 8.28 -14.37 23.48
C SER A 2 8.12 -15.21 22.20
N PRO A 3 6.98 -15.14 21.50
CA PRO A 3 6.82 -15.87 20.24
C PRO A 3 7.89 -15.38 19.24
N PRO A 4 8.42 -16.24 18.36
CA PRO A 4 9.30 -15.78 17.29
C PRO A 4 8.55 -14.74 16.46
N ALA A 5 9.19 -13.60 16.18
CA ALA A 5 8.63 -12.54 15.35
C ALA A 5 8.13 -13.17 14.05
N ARG A 6 6.80 -13.20 13.85
CA ARG A 6 6.20 -13.77 12.64
C ARG A 6 6.68 -12.92 11.47
N ARG A 7 7.62 -13.47 10.69
CA ARG A 7 8.18 -12.82 9.51
C ARG A 7 7.08 -12.72 8.47
N GLY A 8 6.44 -11.55 8.40
CA GLY A 8 5.44 -11.24 7.38
C GLY A 8 6.06 -11.15 5.99
N GLY A 9 5.21 -10.94 5.01
CA GLY A 9 5.60 -10.67 3.64
C GLY A 9 6.23 -9.30 3.45
N THR A 10 6.51 -8.97 2.20
CA THR A 10 7.03 -7.65 1.84
C THR A 10 5.85 -6.67 1.72
N LEU A 11 5.91 -5.54 2.43
CA LEU A 11 4.92 -4.47 2.32
C LEU A 11 5.49 -3.35 1.46
N VAL A 12 4.71 -2.88 0.48
CA VAL A 12 5.12 -1.82 -0.45
C VAL A 12 4.07 -0.72 -0.44
N LEU A 13 4.49 0.48 -0.03
CA LEU A 13 3.64 1.65 0.10
C LEU A 13 4.01 2.65 -0.99
N LEU A 14 3.19 2.79 -2.02
CA LEU A 14 3.43 3.74 -3.10
C LEU A 14 2.73 5.07 -2.81
N GLY A 15 3.43 6.17 -3.02
CA GLY A 15 2.86 7.52 -2.86
C GLY A 15 1.85 7.91 -3.93
N GLY A 16 1.69 7.11 -4.97
CA GLY A 16 0.86 7.41 -6.14
C GLY A 16 1.63 7.10 -7.42
N GLY A 17 0.96 7.18 -8.57
CA GLY A 17 1.59 6.88 -9.85
C GLY A 17 1.84 5.39 -10.09
N GLU A 18 1.02 4.50 -9.53
CA GLU A 18 1.13 3.06 -9.76
C GLU A 18 1.23 2.73 -11.26
N TRP A 19 2.11 1.77 -11.58
CA TRP A 19 2.33 1.24 -12.93
C TRP A 19 2.86 2.28 -13.94
N ARG A 20 3.72 3.19 -13.45
CA ARG A 20 4.52 4.13 -14.25
C ARG A 20 6.00 3.77 -14.21
N GLY A 21 6.80 4.50 -14.99
CA GLY A 21 8.23 4.22 -15.13
C GLY A 21 9.04 4.30 -13.82
N GLY A 22 8.67 5.17 -12.89
CA GLY A 22 9.49 5.44 -11.70
C GLY A 22 9.67 4.24 -10.75
N CYS A 23 8.67 3.37 -10.63
CA CYS A 23 8.76 2.17 -9.79
C CYS A 23 9.02 0.88 -10.60
N ARG A 24 9.32 0.97 -11.90
CA ARG A 24 9.42 -0.21 -12.77
C ARG A 24 10.48 -1.22 -12.36
N GLU A 25 11.65 -0.73 -11.95
CA GLU A 25 12.74 -1.60 -11.49
C GLU A 25 12.36 -2.29 -10.17
N LEU A 26 11.72 -1.57 -9.26
CA LEU A 26 11.20 -2.11 -8.01
C LEU A 26 10.16 -3.21 -8.28
N ASP A 27 9.20 -2.97 -9.17
CA ASP A 27 8.15 -3.95 -9.46
C ASP A 27 8.72 -5.24 -10.07
N ALA A 28 9.73 -5.12 -10.95
CA ALA A 28 10.47 -6.26 -11.50
C ALA A 28 11.22 -7.03 -10.41
N GLU A 29 11.91 -6.33 -9.51
CA GLU A 29 12.60 -6.90 -8.35
C GLU A 29 11.62 -7.68 -7.45
N LEU A 30 10.47 -7.09 -7.14
CA LEU A 30 9.46 -7.68 -6.27
C LEU A 30 8.81 -8.92 -6.88
N LEU A 31 8.51 -8.91 -8.20
CA LEU A 31 8.01 -10.08 -8.91
C LEU A 31 9.01 -11.24 -8.81
N ALA A 32 10.29 -10.97 -9.08
CA ALA A 32 11.35 -11.97 -8.98
C ALA A 32 11.51 -12.49 -7.55
N ALA A 33 11.56 -11.60 -6.55
CA ALA A 33 11.70 -11.95 -5.14
C ALA A 33 10.49 -12.69 -4.55
N ALA A 34 9.30 -12.51 -5.13
CA ALA A 34 8.09 -13.26 -4.79
C ALA A 34 8.01 -14.60 -5.55
N GLY A 35 8.77 -14.78 -6.63
CA GLY A 35 8.55 -15.85 -7.60
C GLY A 35 7.12 -15.82 -8.13
N ALA A 36 6.60 -14.62 -8.41
CA ALA A 36 5.24 -14.38 -8.85
C ALA A 36 5.20 -14.20 -10.37
N SER A 37 4.37 -14.98 -11.04
CA SER A 37 4.06 -14.82 -12.48
C SER A 37 2.68 -14.23 -12.73
N GLU A 38 1.89 -14.00 -11.67
CA GLU A 38 0.57 -13.37 -11.69
C GLU A 38 0.50 -12.33 -10.56
N VAL A 39 -0.07 -11.16 -10.86
CA VAL A 39 -0.40 -10.10 -9.90
C VAL A 39 -1.91 -10.06 -9.70
N VAL A 40 -2.37 -10.21 -8.47
CA VAL A 40 -3.79 -10.06 -8.12
C VAL A 40 -4.07 -8.61 -7.76
N VAL A 41 -4.93 -7.94 -8.53
CA VAL A 41 -5.28 -6.52 -8.34
C VAL A 41 -6.67 -6.43 -7.71
N ILE A 42 -6.77 -5.65 -6.63
CA ILE A 42 -8.03 -5.30 -5.97
C ILE A 42 -8.34 -3.83 -6.31
N PRO A 43 -9.28 -3.56 -7.24
CA PRO A 43 -9.56 -2.22 -7.75
C PRO A 43 -10.63 -1.47 -6.94
N ALA A 44 -10.97 -1.94 -5.73
CA ALA A 44 -12.13 -1.44 -4.98
C ALA A 44 -12.09 0.07 -4.71
N ALA A 45 -10.90 0.68 -4.60
CA ALA A 45 -10.78 2.14 -4.46
C ALA A 45 -11.27 2.89 -5.71
N ALA A 46 -11.14 2.32 -6.89
CA ALA A 46 -11.51 2.91 -8.17
C ALA A 46 -12.95 2.61 -8.61
N ALA A 47 -13.83 2.16 -7.70
CA ALA A 47 -15.20 1.77 -8.03
C ALA A 47 -16.03 2.88 -8.72
N TYR A 48 -15.65 4.14 -8.55
CA TYR A 48 -16.31 5.31 -9.14
C TYR A 48 -15.52 5.95 -10.29
N GLU A 49 -14.39 5.36 -10.68
CA GLU A 49 -13.41 5.94 -11.61
C GLU A 49 -13.02 4.96 -12.72
N HIS A 50 -14.01 4.33 -13.37
CA HIS A 50 -13.77 3.38 -14.46
C HIS A 50 -12.85 2.22 -14.05
N PRO A 51 -13.28 1.36 -13.11
CA PRO A 51 -12.45 0.28 -12.56
C PRO A 51 -11.90 -0.69 -13.62
N GLU A 52 -12.55 -0.80 -14.78
CA GLU A 52 -12.07 -1.54 -15.95
C GLU A 52 -10.70 -1.04 -16.44
N ARG A 53 -10.47 0.28 -16.42
CA ARG A 53 -9.22 0.90 -16.87
C ARG A 53 -8.06 0.61 -15.93
N VAL A 54 -8.34 0.38 -14.64
CA VAL A 54 -7.33 -0.06 -13.67
C VAL A 54 -6.79 -1.43 -14.06
N GLY A 55 -7.66 -2.37 -14.41
CA GLY A 55 -7.27 -3.70 -14.86
C GLY A 55 -6.48 -3.68 -16.17
N GLU A 56 -6.93 -2.92 -17.16
CA GLU A 56 -6.24 -2.76 -18.45
C GLU A 56 -4.84 -2.16 -18.29
N ARG A 57 -4.70 -1.10 -17.48
CA ARG A 57 -3.40 -0.47 -17.17
C ARG A 57 -2.46 -1.44 -16.48
N ALA A 58 -2.94 -2.14 -15.45
CA ALA A 58 -2.15 -3.13 -14.73
C ALA A 58 -1.68 -4.25 -15.67
N ALA A 59 -2.59 -4.80 -16.49
CA ALA A 59 -2.28 -5.87 -17.43
C ALA A 59 -1.23 -5.45 -18.46
N ALA A 60 -1.36 -4.25 -19.04
CA ALA A 60 -0.37 -3.72 -19.97
C ALA A 60 1.00 -3.54 -19.32
N TYR A 61 1.04 -2.99 -18.11
CA TYR A 61 2.28 -2.71 -17.39
C TYR A 61 3.02 -3.99 -16.96
N PHE A 62 2.34 -4.88 -16.23
CA PHE A 62 2.92 -6.12 -15.74
C PHE A 62 3.17 -7.14 -16.85
N GLY A 63 2.39 -7.11 -17.93
CA GLY A 63 2.67 -7.87 -19.15
C GLY A 63 4.03 -7.49 -19.73
N GLY A 64 4.37 -6.20 -19.73
CA GLY A 64 5.70 -5.70 -20.07
C GLY A 64 6.82 -6.11 -19.09
N LEU A 65 6.49 -6.69 -17.93
CA LEU A 65 7.41 -7.27 -16.95
C LEU A 65 7.39 -8.81 -16.95
N GLY A 66 6.62 -9.43 -17.85
CA GLY A 66 6.50 -10.89 -17.96
C GLY A 66 5.53 -11.53 -16.95
N ALA A 67 4.68 -10.75 -16.29
CA ALA A 67 3.66 -11.24 -15.36
C ALA A 67 2.24 -11.03 -15.91
N SER A 68 1.33 -11.97 -15.67
CA SER A 68 -0.09 -11.79 -15.93
C SER A 68 -0.75 -10.98 -14.81
N VAL A 69 -1.94 -10.43 -15.08
CA VAL A 69 -2.75 -9.74 -14.07
C VAL A 69 -4.10 -10.42 -13.95
N ARG A 70 -4.52 -10.62 -12.70
CA ARG A 70 -5.88 -11.00 -12.36
C ARG A 70 -6.53 -9.87 -11.56
N THR A 71 -7.32 -9.05 -12.25
CA THR A 71 -8.14 -8.03 -11.60
C THR A 71 -9.39 -8.68 -11.01
N LEU A 72 -9.58 -8.55 -9.70
CA LEU A 72 -10.78 -9.07 -9.06
C LEU A 72 -11.94 -8.10 -9.25
N PRO A 73 -13.16 -8.57 -9.54
CA PRO A 73 -14.35 -7.73 -9.70
C PRO A 73 -14.91 -7.30 -8.33
N VAL A 74 -14.06 -6.79 -7.45
CA VAL A 74 -14.42 -6.37 -6.09
C VAL A 74 -14.60 -4.86 -6.09
N LEU A 75 -15.85 -4.41 -6.13
CA LEU A 75 -16.19 -2.98 -6.15
C LEU A 75 -17.03 -2.56 -4.94
N HIS A 76 -17.69 -3.51 -4.28
CA HIS A 76 -18.58 -3.29 -3.15
C HIS A 76 -18.32 -4.29 -2.02
N ARG A 77 -18.84 -3.97 -0.82
CA ARG A 77 -18.68 -4.80 0.39
C ARG A 77 -19.09 -6.26 0.19
N ARG A 78 -20.17 -6.52 -0.55
CA ARG A 78 -20.67 -7.89 -0.81
C ARG A 78 -19.68 -8.71 -1.63
N ASP A 79 -18.96 -8.07 -2.55
CA ASP A 79 -18.01 -8.75 -3.42
C ASP A 79 -16.79 -9.21 -2.59
N ALA A 80 -16.43 -8.44 -1.56
CA ALA A 80 -15.36 -8.79 -0.61
C ALA A 80 -15.74 -9.92 0.38
N GLU A 81 -17.00 -10.38 0.38
CA GLU A 81 -17.43 -11.58 1.12
C GLU A 81 -17.44 -12.84 0.26
N ASP A 82 -17.16 -12.74 -1.05
CA ASP A 82 -17.14 -13.91 -1.92
C ASP A 82 -15.98 -14.86 -1.53
N PRO A 83 -16.27 -16.09 -1.07
CA PRO A 83 -15.25 -17.03 -0.66
C PRO A 83 -14.34 -17.47 -1.82
N ALA A 84 -14.82 -17.44 -3.07
CA ALA A 84 -14.01 -17.78 -4.23
C ALA A 84 -12.96 -16.69 -4.52
N LEU A 85 -13.35 -15.42 -4.40
CA LEU A 85 -12.40 -14.30 -4.55
C LEU A 85 -11.39 -14.28 -3.39
N ALA A 86 -11.84 -14.54 -2.17
CA ALA A 86 -10.94 -14.69 -1.02
C ALA A 86 -9.93 -15.83 -1.21
N GLU A 87 -10.34 -16.96 -1.78
CA GLU A 87 -9.44 -18.09 -2.04
C GLU A 87 -8.38 -17.78 -3.12
N VAL A 88 -8.75 -17.00 -4.13
CA VAL A 88 -7.79 -16.48 -5.12
C VAL A 88 -6.72 -15.62 -4.43
N VAL A 89 -7.13 -14.68 -3.58
CA VAL A 89 -6.18 -13.82 -2.84
C VAL A 89 -5.30 -14.62 -1.90
N ARG A 90 -5.86 -15.61 -1.18
CA ARG A 90 -5.12 -16.44 -0.22
C ARG A 90 -3.95 -17.20 -0.86
N LYS A 91 -4.08 -17.55 -2.14
CA LYS A 91 -3.05 -18.26 -2.92
C LYS A 91 -2.09 -17.32 -3.66
N ALA A 92 -2.37 -16.02 -3.69
CA ALA A 92 -1.58 -15.05 -4.43
C ALA A 92 -0.20 -14.84 -3.77
N ARG A 93 0.82 -14.66 -4.62
CA ARG A 93 2.18 -14.30 -4.19
C ARG A 93 2.44 -12.79 -4.25
N PHE A 94 1.61 -12.08 -4.99
CA PHE A 94 1.69 -10.64 -5.18
C PHE A 94 0.27 -10.07 -5.27
N VAL A 95 -0.11 -9.28 -4.27
CA VAL A 95 -1.42 -8.62 -4.17
C VAL A 95 -1.21 -7.12 -4.24
N HIS A 96 -1.99 -6.44 -5.08
CA HIS A 96 -1.93 -4.99 -5.24
C HIS A 96 -3.29 -4.35 -4.90
N LEU A 97 -3.31 -3.45 -3.93
CA LEU A 97 -4.44 -2.57 -3.65
C LEU A 97 -4.29 -1.32 -4.53
N ALA A 98 -5.19 -1.18 -5.50
CA ALA A 98 -5.16 -0.04 -6.43
C ALA A 98 -5.56 1.26 -5.73
N ASP A 99 -5.19 2.37 -6.36
CA ASP A 99 -5.54 3.71 -5.90
C ASP A 99 -7.00 4.11 -6.21
N GLY A 100 -7.46 5.24 -5.65
CA GLY A 100 -8.80 5.81 -5.84
C GLY A 100 -9.36 6.41 -4.55
N SER A 101 -10.56 5.98 -4.14
CA SER A 101 -11.21 6.42 -2.90
C SER A 101 -10.78 5.56 -1.69
N PRO A 102 -10.00 6.10 -0.74
CA PRO A 102 -9.56 5.31 0.43
C PRO A 102 -10.70 5.02 1.40
N LEU A 103 -11.69 5.92 1.49
CA LEU A 103 -12.86 5.72 2.35
C LEU A 103 -13.76 4.60 1.84
N HIS A 104 -13.94 4.52 0.52
CA HIS A 104 -14.69 3.43 -0.10
C HIS A 104 -13.93 2.11 0.03
N LEU A 105 -12.63 2.09 -0.31
CA LEU A 105 -11.77 0.92 -0.13
C LEU A 105 -11.84 0.37 1.31
N ARG A 106 -11.75 1.25 2.31
CA ARG A 106 -11.92 0.88 3.72
C ARG A 106 -13.27 0.23 4.00
N SER A 107 -14.35 0.83 3.49
CA SER A 107 -15.71 0.33 3.68
C SER A 107 -15.92 -1.05 3.05
N VAL A 108 -15.20 -1.36 1.97
CA VAL A 108 -15.27 -2.64 1.26
C VAL A 108 -14.43 -3.71 1.97
N LEU A 109 -13.19 -3.36 2.37
CA LEU A 109 -12.23 -4.36 2.85
C LEU A 109 -12.29 -4.61 4.37
N LYS A 110 -12.51 -3.58 5.19
CA LYS A 110 -12.33 -3.71 6.64
C LYS A 110 -13.25 -4.80 7.22
N GLY A 111 -12.64 -5.82 7.83
CA GLY A 111 -13.35 -6.96 8.43
C GLY A 111 -14.05 -7.86 7.41
N SER A 112 -13.58 -7.88 6.15
CA SER A 112 -14.12 -8.75 5.10
C SER A 112 -13.36 -10.07 4.97
N ALA A 113 -14.02 -11.09 4.43
CA ALA A 113 -13.37 -12.37 4.09
C ALA A 113 -12.18 -12.18 3.13
N LEU A 114 -12.29 -11.24 2.18
CA LEU A 114 -11.22 -10.89 1.26
C LEU A 114 -10.03 -10.26 1.98
N PHE A 115 -10.25 -9.35 2.94
CA PHE A 115 -9.16 -8.73 3.69
C PHE A 115 -8.46 -9.73 4.61
N GLU A 116 -9.19 -10.64 5.24
CA GLU A 116 -8.59 -11.76 5.97
C GLU A 116 -7.72 -12.63 5.04
N ALA A 117 -8.13 -12.83 3.79
CA ALA A 117 -7.29 -13.51 2.80
C ALA A 117 -6.05 -12.70 2.40
N VAL A 118 -6.16 -11.36 2.27
CA VAL A 118 -4.99 -10.47 2.05
C VAL A 118 -3.99 -10.63 3.20
N LEU A 119 -4.46 -10.57 4.46
CA LEU A 119 -3.61 -10.76 5.64
C LEU A 119 -2.99 -12.16 5.67
N ALA A 120 -3.74 -13.20 5.33
CA ALA A 120 -3.22 -14.57 5.26
C ALA A 120 -2.12 -14.72 4.22
N ALA A 121 -2.32 -14.17 3.00
CA ALA A 121 -1.31 -14.18 1.94
C ALA A 121 -0.06 -13.40 2.36
N PHE A 122 -0.25 -12.19 2.90
CA PHE A 122 0.84 -11.34 3.40
C PHE A 122 1.64 -12.05 4.50
N HIS A 123 0.98 -12.58 5.54
CA HIS A 123 1.66 -13.33 6.60
C HIS A 123 2.28 -14.65 6.11
N GLY A 124 1.78 -15.19 4.98
CA GLY A 124 2.36 -16.32 4.26
C GLY A 124 3.59 -15.98 3.41
N GLY A 125 4.02 -14.70 3.39
CA GLY A 125 5.23 -14.25 2.71
C GLY A 125 4.98 -13.61 1.34
N ALA A 126 3.73 -13.42 0.92
CA ALA A 126 3.39 -12.70 -0.30
C ALA A 126 3.79 -11.22 -0.22
N VAL A 127 3.92 -10.57 -1.37
CA VAL A 127 4.03 -9.11 -1.42
C VAL A 127 2.63 -8.51 -1.33
N LEU A 128 2.48 -7.51 -0.48
CA LEU A 128 1.31 -6.62 -0.45
C LEU A 128 1.77 -5.23 -0.89
N ALA A 129 1.40 -4.85 -2.10
CA ALA A 129 1.58 -3.50 -2.60
C ALA A 129 0.29 -2.70 -2.47
N ALA A 130 0.40 -1.43 -2.13
CA ALA A 130 -0.74 -0.54 -2.00
C ALA A 130 -0.34 0.87 -2.45
N SER A 131 -1.12 1.48 -3.35
CA SER A 131 -0.85 2.82 -3.87
C SER A 131 -1.84 3.85 -3.34
N GLY A 132 -1.35 5.05 -3.02
CA GLY A 132 -2.14 6.22 -2.66
C GLY A 132 -3.19 5.94 -1.59
N ALA A 133 -4.44 5.82 -2.01
CA ALA A 133 -5.56 5.42 -1.17
C ALA A 133 -5.32 4.10 -0.43
N GLY A 134 -4.82 3.08 -1.12
CA GLY A 134 -4.41 1.81 -0.54
C GLY A 134 -3.26 1.99 0.46
N ALA A 135 -2.24 2.79 0.11
CA ALA A 135 -1.08 3.04 0.97
C ALA A 135 -1.49 3.73 2.29
N THR A 136 -2.40 4.70 2.20
CA THR A 136 -2.98 5.39 3.36
C THR A 136 -3.72 4.41 4.28
N LEU A 137 -4.44 3.47 3.67
CA LEU A 137 -5.36 2.57 4.37
C LEU A 137 -4.65 1.44 5.13
N VAL A 138 -3.49 0.98 4.67
CA VAL A 138 -2.77 -0.12 5.34
C VAL A 138 -2.17 0.30 6.69
N GLY A 139 -1.98 1.60 6.90
CA GLY A 139 -1.56 2.17 8.19
C GLY A 139 -2.67 2.11 9.25
N ASP A 140 -2.29 2.34 10.50
CA ASP A 140 -3.22 2.74 11.57
C ASP A 140 -2.45 3.59 12.59
N PRO A 141 -2.76 4.89 12.71
CA PRO A 141 -3.93 5.57 12.15
C PRO A 141 -3.84 5.87 10.64
N MET A 142 -5.00 5.91 9.97
CA MET A 142 -5.16 6.31 8.58
C MET A 142 -5.38 7.82 8.46
N VAL A 143 -4.72 8.50 7.50
CA VAL A 143 -5.00 9.90 7.17
C VAL A 143 -6.36 10.00 6.44
N ASP A 144 -7.29 10.81 6.97
CA ASP A 144 -8.58 11.06 6.35
C ASP A 144 -8.42 12.05 5.18
N PRO A 145 -8.76 11.66 3.94
CA PRO A 145 -8.55 12.50 2.76
C PRO A 145 -9.41 13.78 2.74
N ARG A 146 -10.40 13.91 3.64
CA ARG A 146 -11.29 15.09 3.70
C ARG A 146 -10.65 16.28 4.40
N GLY A 147 -9.53 16.10 5.09
CA GLY A 147 -8.92 17.21 5.81
C GLY A 147 -7.67 16.89 6.63
N GLY A 148 -7.02 15.74 6.43
CA GLY A 148 -5.75 15.42 7.09
C GLY A 148 -5.87 15.11 8.58
N ALA A 149 -7.07 14.89 9.11
CA ALA A 149 -7.24 14.30 10.43
C ALA A 149 -7.01 12.79 10.39
N TYR A 150 -7.04 12.12 11.54
CA TYR A 150 -6.84 10.69 11.63
C TYR A 150 -8.14 9.91 11.82
N THR A 151 -8.20 8.74 11.20
CA THR A 151 -9.28 7.77 11.33
C THR A 151 -8.71 6.35 11.39
N VAL A 152 -9.58 5.36 11.57
CA VAL A 152 -9.16 3.96 11.67
C VAL A 152 -8.78 3.42 10.29
N GLY A 153 -7.60 2.83 10.18
CA GLY A 153 -7.14 2.12 8.99
C GLY A 153 -7.35 0.61 9.07
N LEU A 154 -6.51 -0.14 8.35
CA LEU A 154 -6.53 -1.61 8.31
C LEU A 154 -5.47 -2.25 9.22
N ALA A 155 -4.57 -1.44 9.79
CA ALA A 155 -3.57 -1.87 10.77
C ALA A 155 -2.64 -3.01 10.27
N VAL A 156 -2.33 -3.03 8.97
CA VAL A 156 -1.26 -3.89 8.43
C VAL A 156 0.11 -3.37 8.87
N ALA A 157 0.27 -2.04 8.92
CA ALA A 157 1.40 -1.33 9.50
C ALA A 157 0.91 -0.48 10.70
N PRO A 158 0.75 -1.09 11.89
CA PRO A 158 0.31 -0.35 13.08
C PRO A 158 1.35 0.71 13.47
N ALA A 159 0.89 1.81 14.05
CA ALA A 159 1.69 2.98 14.44
C ALA A 159 2.37 3.72 13.26
N LEU A 160 1.96 3.43 12.03
CA LEU A 160 2.40 4.13 10.82
C LEU A 160 1.20 4.77 10.13
N ALA A 161 1.25 6.08 9.95
CA ALA A 161 0.35 6.82 9.09
C ALA A 161 1.05 7.15 7.77
N VAL A 162 0.34 7.05 6.65
CA VAL A 162 0.88 7.32 5.32
C VAL A 162 0.16 8.51 4.71
N PHE A 163 0.94 9.45 4.18
CA PHE A 163 0.48 10.60 3.43
C PHE A 163 1.00 10.49 1.98
N PRO A 164 0.18 9.98 1.05
CA PRO A 164 0.57 9.84 -0.34
C PRO A 164 0.58 11.19 -1.05
N TYR A 165 1.06 11.23 -2.29
CA TYR A 165 1.13 12.42 -3.12
C TYR A 165 1.90 13.56 -2.45
N HIS A 166 2.87 13.23 -1.61
CA HIS A 166 3.44 14.17 -0.64
C HIS A 166 4.05 15.42 -1.30
N GLY A 167 4.69 15.26 -2.45
CA GLY A 167 5.28 16.36 -3.23
C GLY A 167 4.27 17.25 -3.99
N THR A 168 3.01 16.84 -4.13
CA THR A 168 1.99 17.52 -4.97
C THR A 168 0.68 17.83 -4.24
N ALA A 169 0.41 17.17 -3.11
CA ALA A 169 -0.78 17.38 -2.31
C ALA A 169 -0.81 18.74 -1.60
N ALA A 170 -2.01 19.21 -1.28
CA ALA A 170 -2.21 20.52 -0.69
C ALA A 170 -1.57 20.63 0.71
N ASP A 171 -0.77 21.69 0.90
CA ASP A 171 0.04 21.90 2.10
C ASP A 171 -0.77 21.86 3.40
N HIS A 172 -1.95 22.48 3.41
CA HIS A 172 -2.82 22.54 4.59
C HIS A 172 -3.25 21.16 5.11
N MET A 173 -3.40 20.15 4.22
CA MET A 173 -3.75 18.79 4.65
C MET A 173 -2.55 18.10 5.32
N ARG A 174 -1.35 18.31 4.77
CA ARG A 174 -0.10 17.77 5.31
C ARG A 174 0.21 18.39 6.67
N GLU A 175 0.15 19.71 6.77
CA GLU A 175 0.36 20.46 8.02
C GLU A 175 -0.58 20.00 9.12
N ARG A 176 -1.87 19.83 8.78
CA ARG A 176 -2.87 19.31 9.73
C ARG A 176 -2.61 17.87 10.15
N SER A 177 -2.15 17.02 9.23
CA SER A 177 -1.76 15.64 9.56
C SER A 177 -0.58 15.63 10.53
N ILE A 178 0.43 16.47 10.29
CA ILE A 178 1.59 16.62 11.18
C ILE A 178 1.15 17.13 12.57
N GLU A 179 0.27 18.12 12.63
CA GLU A 179 -0.23 18.70 13.88
C GLU A 179 -1.03 17.71 14.73
N LEU A 180 -1.84 16.87 14.09
CA LEU A 180 -2.74 15.93 14.77
C LEU A 180 -2.11 14.55 14.99
N LEU A 181 -0.83 14.36 14.65
CA LEU A 181 -0.16 13.06 14.70
C LEU A 181 -0.18 12.50 16.13
N PRO A 182 -0.75 11.31 16.37
CA PRO A 182 -0.72 10.70 17.68
C PRO A 182 0.73 10.41 18.13
N PRO A 183 1.09 10.65 19.41
CA PRO A 183 2.47 10.50 19.89
C PRO A 183 3.09 9.11 19.69
N ALA A 184 2.25 8.08 19.64
CA ALA A 184 2.69 6.69 19.44
C ALA A 184 2.87 6.31 17.95
N ALA A 185 2.55 7.22 17.02
CA ALA A 185 2.60 6.96 15.58
C ALA A 185 3.65 7.84 14.89
N LYS A 186 4.12 7.36 13.73
CA LYS A 186 4.93 8.14 12.79
C LYS A 186 4.12 8.42 11.53
N LEU A 187 4.34 9.58 10.93
CA LEU A 187 3.75 9.93 9.63
C LEU A 187 4.82 9.82 8.54
N VAL A 188 4.52 9.15 7.44
CA VAL A 188 5.39 9.07 6.27
C VAL A 188 4.74 9.74 5.07
N GLY A 189 5.34 10.82 4.62
CA GLY A 189 5.04 11.43 3.33
C GLY A 189 5.75 10.69 2.22
N ILE A 190 5.02 10.19 1.21
CA ILE A 190 5.60 9.47 0.07
C ILE A 190 5.25 10.24 -1.20
N ASP A 191 6.29 10.66 -1.93
CA ASP A 191 6.12 11.35 -3.22
C ASP A 191 5.51 10.40 -4.28
N GLU A 192 4.93 10.95 -5.35
CA GLU A 192 4.52 10.13 -6.51
C GLU A 192 5.70 9.37 -7.11
N ASP A 193 5.42 8.26 -7.79
CA ASP A 193 6.44 7.41 -8.42
C ASP A 193 7.55 6.96 -7.44
N THR A 194 7.20 6.87 -6.15
CA THR A 194 8.09 6.52 -5.04
C THR A 194 7.41 5.49 -4.15
N ALA A 195 8.21 4.59 -3.59
CA ALA A 195 7.75 3.56 -2.67
C ALA A 195 8.57 3.52 -1.40
N LEU A 196 7.88 3.31 -0.27
CA LEU A 196 8.48 2.88 0.98
C LEU A 196 8.25 1.36 1.11
N VAL A 197 9.35 0.60 1.17
CA VAL A 197 9.33 -0.86 1.14
C VAL A 197 9.78 -1.41 2.48
N ARG A 198 8.95 -2.26 3.10
CA ARG A 198 9.35 -3.09 4.25
C ARG A 198 9.59 -4.51 3.78
N ASP A 199 10.81 -4.98 3.91
CA ASP A 199 11.15 -6.36 3.53
C ASP A 199 10.71 -7.39 4.59
N ARG A 200 10.93 -8.67 4.29
CA ARG A 200 10.59 -9.80 5.19
C ARG A 200 11.42 -9.83 6.48
N SER A 201 12.53 -9.12 6.54
CA SER A 201 13.32 -8.93 7.77
C SER A 201 12.74 -7.84 8.67
N GLY A 202 11.86 -7.01 8.11
CA GLY A 202 11.27 -5.85 8.77
C GLY A 202 12.02 -4.55 8.50
N ALA A 203 13.11 -4.59 7.72
CA ALA A 203 13.87 -3.41 7.36
C ALA A 203 13.13 -2.57 6.32
N TRP A 204 13.26 -1.25 6.45
CA TRP A 204 12.62 -0.28 5.58
C TRP A 204 13.62 0.35 4.63
N ARG A 205 13.24 0.53 3.36
CA ARG A 205 14.01 1.24 2.35
C ARG A 205 13.13 2.06 1.42
N VAL A 206 13.71 3.09 0.80
CA VAL A 206 13.05 3.89 -0.24
C VAL A 206 13.41 3.36 -1.62
N ALA A 207 12.46 3.41 -2.55
CA ALA A 207 12.63 3.08 -3.95
C ALA A 207 11.83 4.04 -4.84
N GLY A 208 12.14 4.08 -6.12
CA GLY A 208 11.46 4.94 -7.09
C GLY A 208 12.20 6.24 -7.38
N SER A 209 11.48 7.25 -7.87
CA SER A 209 12.08 8.47 -8.44
C SER A 209 12.10 9.67 -7.50
N GLY A 210 11.27 9.69 -6.46
CA GLY A 210 11.14 10.80 -5.52
C GLY A 210 11.73 10.49 -4.16
N ALA A 211 11.08 10.98 -3.10
CA ALA A 211 11.55 10.82 -1.72
C ALA A 211 10.45 10.35 -0.77
N VAL A 212 10.90 9.83 0.37
CA VAL A 212 10.06 9.58 1.55
C VAL A 212 10.48 10.57 2.64
N THR A 213 9.51 11.21 3.29
CA THR A 213 9.75 12.08 4.44
C THR A 213 9.09 11.48 5.67
N VAL A 214 9.86 11.19 6.71
CA VAL A 214 9.37 10.68 7.99
C VAL A 214 9.19 11.84 8.96
N TYR A 215 8.02 11.93 9.58
CA TYR A 215 7.64 12.94 10.55
C TYR A 215 7.47 12.33 11.94
N GLU A 216 8.10 12.97 12.92
CA GLU A 216 7.94 12.72 14.36
C GLU A 216 7.57 14.04 15.03
N GLY A 217 6.27 14.28 15.14
CA GLY A 217 5.75 15.62 15.40
C GLY A 217 6.24 16.59 14.31
N ARG A 218 6.85 17.70 14.71
CA ARG A 218 7.37 18.72 13.76
C ARG A 218 8.77 18.41 13.21
N THR A 219 9.44 17.38 13.72
CA THR A 219 10.75 16.96 13.19
C THR A 219 10.52 16.15 11.94
N GLN A 220 11.26 16.45 10.88
CA GLN A 220 11.19 15.71 9.62
C GLN A 220 12.57 15.22 9.18
N GLN A 221 12.62 14.02 8.60
CA GLN A 221 13.79 13.47 7.95
C GLN A 221 13.42 12.96 6.56
N ARG A 222 14.13 13.44 5.54
CA ARG A 222 13.90 13.06 4.13
C ARG A 222 14.92 12.00 3.70
N TYR A 223 14.44 11.01 2.96
CA TYR A 223 15.18 9.87 2.44
C TYR A 223 14.97 9.78 0.92
N ALA A 224 16.06 9.57 0.18
CA ALA A 224 16.05 9.37 -1.26
C ALA A 224 16.02 7.89 -1.63
N ALA A 225 15.79 7.58 -2.90
CA ALA A 225 15.82 6.20 -3.40
C ALA A 225 17.13 5.48 -3.04
N GLY A 226 17.01 4.25 -2.54
CA GLY A 226 18.15 3.45 -2.06
C GLY A 226 18.45 3.62 -0.57
N ASP A 227 17.96 4.67 0.08
CA ASP A 227 18.21 4.89 1.50
C ASP A 227 17.49 3.85 2.37
N ALA A 228 18.19 3.38 3.40
CA ALA A 228 17.59 2.64 4.51
C ALA A 228 16.91 3.62 5.48
N VAL A 229 15.69 3.30 5.90
CA VAL A 229 14.88 4.14 6.79
C VAL A 229 14.92 3.56 8.20
N SER A 230 16.08 3.69 8.87
CA SER A 230 16.30 3.13 10.21
C SER A 230 15.40 3.74 11.28
N SER A 231 14.85 4.92 11.06
CA SER A 231 13.88 5.53 11.98
C SER A 231 12.55 4.77 12.04
N LEU A 232 12.25 3.85 11.11
CA LEU A 232 11.01 3.04 11.13
C LEU A 232 11.23 1.60 11.63
N ALA A 233 12.46 1.24 11.99
CA ALA A 233 12.84 -0.10 12.47
C ALA A 233 12.54 -0.32 13.95
#